data_AF-A0A432F2S7-F1
#
_entry.id   AF-A0A432F2S7-F1
#
_cell.length_a   1.000
_cell.length_b   1.000
_cell.length_c   1.000
_cell.angle_alpha   90.00
_cell.angle_beta   90.00
_cell.angle_gamma   90.00
#
_symmetry.space_group_name_H-M   'P 1'
#
loop_
_entity.id
_entity.type
_entity.pdbx_description
1 polymer ?
#
loop_
_entity_poly.entity_id
_entity_poly.type
_entity_poly.pdbx_seq_one_letter_code
_entity_poly.pdbx_strand_id
1 'polypeptide(L)'
;MLKTLQALEALLRQYDFIIEANTVAGAIELFEINQQKAYALISSESWWVGKDAVAEADLCIAGGFAPKARQEQQQLQKLFIDLYHQLTKAGYESEYARIVTSQYHKWQVSGML
;
A
#
# COMPACT_ATOMS: atom_id res chain seq x y z
N MET A 1 -11.79 -0.32 -4.42
CA MET A 1 -10.53 -1.09 -4.51
C MET A 1 -9.68 -0.54 -5.64
N LEU A 2 -10.20 -0.58 -6.88
CA LEU A 2 -9.50 -0.08 -8.07
C LEU A 2 -8.92 1.35 -7.92
N LYS A 3 -9.72 2.32 -7.44
CA LYS A 3 -9.24 3.70 -7.21
C LYS A 3 -8.10 3.78 -6.18
N THR A 4 -8.15 2.97 -5.12
CA THR A 4 -7.10 2.91 -4.10
C THR A 4 -5.81 2.38 -4.70
N LEU A 5 -5.90 1.30 -5.49
CA LEU A 5 -4.75 0.71 -6.19
C LEU A 5 -4.14 1.68 -7.21
N GLN A 6 -4.97 2.38 -7.99
CA GLN A 6 -4.51 3.38 -8.96
C GLN A 6 -3.78 4.55 -8.29
N ALA A 7 -4.31 5.06 -7.16
CA ALA A 7 -3.64 6.12 -6.42
C ALA A 7 -2.31 5.67 -5.80
N LEU A 8 -2.25 4.42 -5.34
CA LEU A 8 -1.05 3.83 -4.77
C LEU A 8 0.03 3.61 -5.83
N GLU A 9 -0.34 3.09 -6.99
CA GLU A 9 0.55 2.93 -8.14
C GLU A 9 1.14 4.26 -8.61
N ALA A 10 0.31 5.29 -8.72
CA ALA A 10 0.75 6.61 -9.17
C ALA A 10 1.78 7.23 -8.22
N LEU A 11 1.55 7.13 -6.90
CA LEU A 11 2.50 7.61 -5.89
C LEU A 11 3.82 6.85 -5.94
N LEU A 12 3.78 5.52 -6.07
CA LEU A 12 4.99 4.70 -6.15
C LEU A 12 5.81 5.04 -7.40
N ARG A 13 5.16 5.20 -8.56
CA ARG A 13 5.85 5.64 -9.79
C ARG A 13 6.46 7.02 -9.67
N GLN A 14 5.79 7.95 -8.98
CA GLN A 14 6.31 9.31 -8.79
C GLN A 14 7.66 9.32 -8.03
N TYR A 15 7.91 8.31 -7.19
CA TYR A 15 9.12 8.17 -6.37
C TYR A 15 10.07 7.07 -6.85
N ASP A 16 9.92 6.61 -8.10
CA ASP A 16 10.77 5.58 -8.72
C ASP A 16 10.75 4.21 -8.02
N PHE A 17 9.70 3.89 -7.25
CA PHE A 17 9.43 2.53 -6.74
C PHE A 17 8.83 1.66 -7.85
N ILE A 18 9.62 1.39 -8.89
CA ILE A 18 9.14 0.77 -10.14
C ILE A 18 8.66 -0.67 -9.92
N ILE A 19 9.32 -1.44 -9.05
CA ILE A 19 8.98 -2.85 -8.81
C ILE A 19 7.64 -2.94 -8.08
N GLU A 20 7.46 -2.12 -7.05
CA GLU A 20 6.26 -2.02 -6.24
C GLU A 20 5.11 -1.47 -7.09
N ALA A 21 5.34 -0.44 -7.89
CA ALA A 21 4.34 0.10 -8.82
C ALA A 21 3.88 -0.94 -9.84
N ASN A 22 4.80 -1.75 -10.39
CA ASN A 22 4.46 -2.83 -11.31
C ASN A 22 3.67 -3.96 -10.63
N THR A 23 3.98 -4.27 -9.36
CA THR A 23 3.20 -5.22 -8.55
C THR A 23 1.77 -4.74 -8.37
N VAL A 24 1.58 -3.44 -8.15
CA VAL A 24 0.25 -2.82 -8.01
C VAL A 24 -0.49 -2.78 -9.35
N ALA A 25 0.20 -2.46 -10.45
CA ALA A 25 -0.37 -2.52 -11.79
C ALA A 25 -0.86 -3.93 -12.14
N GLY A 26 -0.09 -4.97 -11.83
CA GLY A 26 -0.53 -6.36 -12.00
C GLY A 26 -1.77 -6.70 -11.17
N ALA A 27 -1.88 -6.17 -9.94
CA ALA A 27 -3.09 -6.35 -9.13
C ALA A 27 -4.30 -5.57 -9.68
N ILE A 28 -4.09 -4.40 -10.28
CA ILE A 28 -5.14 -3.64 -10.97
C ILE A 28 -5.72 -4.46 -12.13
N GLU A 29 -4.86 -4.95 -13.03
CA GLU A 29 -5.26 -5.79 -14.16
C GLU A 29 -5.97 -7.06 -13.69
N LEU A 30 -5.41 -7.72 -12.67
CA LEU A 30 -6.00 -8.92 -12.10
C LEU A 30 -7.35 -8.63 -11.44
N PHE A 31 -7.54 -7.45 -10.84
CA PHE A 31 -8.81 -7.06 -10.22
C PHE A 31 -9.92 -6.88 -11.25
N GLU A 32 -9.59 -6.33 -12.42
CA GLU A 32 -10.53 -6.18 -13.54
C GLU A 32 -10.95 -7.52 -14.12
N ILE A 33 -10.04 -8.49 -14.18
CA ILE A 33 -10.29 -9.83 -14.73
C ILE A 33 -10.96 -10.75 -13.68
N ASN A 34 -10.44 -10.78 -12.46
CA ASN A 34 -10.83 -11.68 -11.39
C ASN A 34 -10.55 -11.08 -10.01
N GLN A 35 -11.56 -10.43 -9.44
CA GLN A 35 -11.48 -9.77 -8.14
C GLN A 35 -11.06 -10.72 -7.01
N GLN A 36 -11.51 -11.97 -6.99
CA GLN A 36 -11.17 -12.92 -5.93
C GLN A 36 -9.68 -13.26 -5.92
N LYS A 37 -9.10 -13.47 -7.10
CA LYS A 37 -7.65 -13.70 -7.24
C LYS A 37 -6.85 -12.45 -6.89
N ALA A 38 -7.33 -11.28 -7.25
CA ALA A 38 -6.70 -10.02 -6.86
C ALA A 38 -6.71 -9.83 -5.34
N TYR A 39 -7.85 -10.06 -4.67
CA TYR A 39 -7.91 -10.00 -3.21
C TYR A 39 -6.95 -11.00 -2.54
N ALA A 40 -6.88 -12.24 -3.06
CA ALA A 40 -5.94 -13.25 -2.56
C ALA A 40 -4.47 -12.82 -2.74
N LEU A 41 -4.12 -12.28 -3.92
CA LEU A 41 -2.79 -11.76 -4.22
C LEU A 41 -2.42 -10.61 -3.27
N ILE A 42 -3.31 -9.62 -3.13
CA ILE A 42 -3.07 -8.45 -2.29
C ILE A 42 -2.97 -8.87 -0.81
N SER A 43 -3.66 -9.93 -0.38
CA SER A 43 -3.58 -10.42 1.00
C SER A 43 -2.29 -11.17 1.34
N SER A 44 -1.49 -11.52 0.33
CA SER A 44 -0.28 -12.32 0.49
C SER A 44 0.87 -11.53 1.15
N GLU A 45 1.86 -12.27 1.65
CA GLU A 45 3.04 -11.70 2.34
C GLU A 45 3.77 -10.65 1.50
N SER A 46 3.94 -10.91 0.19
CA SER A 46 4.69 -10.04 -0.73
C SER A 46 4.08 -8.65 -0.94
N TRP A 47 2.87 -8.40 -0.45
CA TRP A 47 2.28 -7.06 -0.46
C TRP A 47 2.60 -6.25 0.79
N TRP A 48 2.85 -6.92 1.92
CA TRP A 48 2.84 -6.27 3.23
C TRP A 48 4.17 -6.35 3.95
N VAL A 49 4.95 -7.41 3.78
CA VAL A 49 6.19 -7.61 4.52
C VAL A 49 7.25 -8.31 3.65
N GLY A 50 8.51 -7.99 3.91
CA GLY A 50 9.65 -8.54 3.19
C GLY A 50 10.31 -7.52 2.27
N LYS A 51 11.53 -7.81 1.84
CA LYS A 51 12.45 -6.83 1.23
C LYS A 51 11.88 -6.06 0.02
N ASP A 52 11.01 -6.69 -0.76
CA ASP A 52 10.45 -6.12 -1.99
C ASP A 52 8.92 -5.95 -1.88
N ALA A 53 8.40 -5.88 -0.66
CA ALA A 53 6.97 -5.72 -0.43
C ALA A 53 6.50 -4.30 -0.69
N VAL A 54 5.31 -4.17 -1.28
CA VAL A 54 4.72 -2.88 -1.66
C VAL A 54 4.62 -1.92 -0.46
N ALA A 55 4.29 -2.44 0.72
CA ALA A 55 4.16 -1.65 1.95
C ALA A 55 5.48 -1.18 2.59
N GLU A 56 6.63 -1.67 2.13
CA GLU A 56 7.96 -1.23 2.61
C GLU A 56 8.44 0.04 1.88
N ALA A 57 7.70 0.52 0.88
CA ALA A 57 8.03 1.76 0.19
C ALA A 57 8.00 2.97 1.15
N ASP A 58 9.14 3.65 1.26
CA ASP A 58 9.30 4.86 2.06
C ASP A 58 9.55 6.07 1.17
N LEU A 59 8.48 6.82 0.89
CA LEU A 59 8.52 8.03 0.07
C LEU A 59 9.30 9.16 0.77
N CYS A 60 9.37 9.18 2.11
CA CYS A 60 10.16 10.17 2.82
C CYS A 60 11.64 9.99 2.51
N ILE A 61 12.14 8.75 2.53
CA ILE A 61 13.53 8.45 2.19
C ILE A 61 13.81 8.79 0.72
N ALA A 62 12.97 8.30 -0.20
CA ALA A 62 13.14 8.54 -1.63
C ALA A 62 13.05 10.04 -1.99
N GLY A 63 12.17 10.79 -1.31
CA GLY A 63 11.98 12.23 -1.48
C GLY A 63 12.95 13.12 -0.71
N GLY A 64 13.99 12.57 -0.08
CA GLY A 64 14.97 13.34 0.69
C GLY A 64 14.36 14.10 1.89
N PHE A 65 13.30 13.55 2.48
CA PHE A 65 12.54 14.13 3.60
C PHE A 65 11.96 15.53 3.33
N ALA A 66 11.73 15.88 2.06
CA ALA A 66 11.04 17.12 1.69
C ALA A 66 9.63 17.16 2.32
N PRO A 67 9.08 18.35 2.64
CA PRO A 67 7.72 18.46 3.21
C PRO A 67 6.65 17.77 2.36
N LYS A 68 6.76 17.85 1.03
CA LYS A 68 5.87 17.16 0.09
C LYS A 68 5.96 15.63 0.24
N ALA A 69 7.17 15.09 0.36
CA ALA A 69 7.38 13.65 0.54
C ALA A 69 6.80 13.12 1.86
N ARG A 70 6.85 13.90 2.93
CA ARG A 70 6.17 13.56 4.19
C ARG A 70 4.65 13.51 4.04
N GLN A 71 4.07 14.48 3.35
CA GLN A 71 2.63 14.51 3.07
C GLN A 71 2.20 13.33 2.19
N GLU A 72 2.99 13.00 1.17
CA GLU A 72 2.72 11.89 0.27
C GLU A 72 2.95 10.53 0.95
N GLN A 73 3.91 10.42 1.90
CA GLN A 73 4.06 9.23 2.75
C GLN A 73 2.83 9.03 3.65
N GLN A 74 2.32 10.11 4.26
CA GLN A 74 1.06 10.05 5.02
C GLN A 74 -0.11 9.62 4.13
N GLN A 75 -0.15 10.08 2.88
CA GLN A 75 -1.17 9.66 1.90
C GLN A 75 -1.02 8.18 1.53
N LEU A 76 0.20 7.71 1.28
CA LEU A 76 0.50 6.30 0.98
C LEU A 76 0.02 5.39 2.12
N GLN A 77 0.33 5.73 3.37
CA GLN A 77 -0.12 4.99 4.55
C GLN A 77 -1.65 4.94 4.67
N LYS A 78 -2.36 6.04 4.37
CA LYS A 78 -3.83 6.06 4.34
C LYS A 78 -4.38 5.14 3.27
N LEU A 79 -3.77 5.10 2.08
CA LEU A 79 -4.17 4.18 1.02
C LEU A 79 -4.00 2.71 1.43
N PHE A 80 -2.94 2.36 2.16
CA PHE A 80 -2.77 1.01 2.70
C PHE A 80 -3.81 0.65 3.76
N ILE A 81 -4.18 1.58 4.64
CA ILE A 81 -5.26 1.38 5.61
C ILE A 81 -6.60 1.16 4.89
N ASP A 82 -6.91 1.98 3.88
CA ASP A 82 -8.12 1.83 3.07
C ASP A 82 -8.11 0.50 2.30
N LEU A 83 -6.96 0.08 1.79
CA LEU A 83 -6.78 -1.20 1.11
C LEU A 83 -7.09 -2.36 2.07
N TYR A 84 -6.54 -2.34 3.28
CA TYR A 84 -6.81 -3.33 4.31
C TYR A 84 -8.29 -3.41 4.68
N HIS A 85 -8.95 -2.27 4.94
CA HIS A 85 -10.38 -2.26 5.25
C HIS A 85 -11.24 -2.86 4.13
N GLN A 86 -10.86 -2.61 2.87
CA GLN A 86 -11.57 -3.16 1.73
C GLN A 86 -11.35 -4.68 1.58
N LEU A 87 -10.15 -5.18 1.89
CA LEU A 87 -9.87 -6.63 1.94
C LEU A 87 -10.72 -7.31 3.02
N THR A 88 -10.72 -6.75 4.23
CA THR A 88 -11.50 -7.31 5.34
C THR A 88 -13.00 -7.31 5.04
N LYS A 89 -13.52 -6.23 4.44
CA LYS A 89 -14.92 -6.17 4.00
C LYS A 89 -15.26 -7.21 2.93
N ALA A 90 -14.30 -7.60 2.11
CA ALA A 90 -14.44 -8.64 1.10
C ALA A 90 -14.26 -10.07 1.66
N GLY A 91 -13.99 -10.23 2.96
CA GLY A 91 -13.75 -11.53 3.60
C GLY A 91 -12.31 -12.04 3.45
N TYR A 92 -11.37 -11.18 3.05
CA TYR A 92 -9.96 -11.52 2.93
C TYR A 92 -9.19 -10.94 4.11
N GLU A 93 -8.76 -11.83 5.00
CA GLU A 93 -7.92 -11.46 6.14
C GLU A 93 -6.45 -11.67 5.80
N SER A 94 -5.62 -10.72 6.21
CA SER A 94 -4.17 -10.81 6.13
C SER A 94 -3.59 -10.35 7.46
N GLU A 95 -2.91 -11.25 8.16
CA GLU A 95 -2.26 -10.93 9.43
C GLU A 95 -1.14 -9.90 9.23
N TYR A 96 -0.41 -9.99 8.11
CA TYR A 96 0.60 -9.03 7.72
C TYR A 96 0.02 -7.64 7.52
N ALA A 97 -1.08 -7.52 6.75
CA ALA A 97 -1.78 -6.26 6.54
C ALA A 97 -2.25 -5.64 7.86
N ARG A 98 -2.79 -6.46 8.76
CA ARG A 98 -3.26 -6.01 10.08
C ARG A 98 -2.11 -5.45 10.91
N ILE A 99 -0.96 -6.13 10.94
CA ILE A 99 0.21 -5.67 11.69
C ILE A 99 0.72 -4.34 11.14
N VAL A 100 0.95 -4.25 9.83
CA VAL A 100 1.47 -3.05 9.16
C VAL A 100 0.54 -1.86 9.33
N THR A 101 -0.75 -2.03 9.06
CA THR A 101 -1.73 -0.94 9.20
C THR A 101 -1.92 -0.51 10.66
N SER A 102 -1.75 -1.41 11.63
CA SER A 102 -1.73 -1.03 13.04
C SER A 102 -0.55 -0.13 13.41
N GLN A 103 0.61 -0.32 12.76
CA GLN A 103 1.77 0.55 12.96
C GLN A 103 1.52 1.93 12.34
N TYR A 104 0.97 1.98 11.13
CA TYR A 104 0.59 3.25 10.50
C TYR A 104 -0.41 4.04 11.34
N HIS A 105 -1.40 3.37 11.93
CA HIS A 105 -2.36 4.03 12.81
C HIS A 105 -1.68 4.62 14.07
N LYS A 106 -0.73 3.90 14.66
CA LYS A 106 0.05 4.42 15.80
C LYS A 106 0.85 5.67 15.42
N TRP A 107 1.49 5.68 14.25
CA TRP A 107 2.26 6.84 13.78
C TRP A 107 1.38 8.05 13.49
N GLN A 108 0.18 7.84 12.95
CA GLN A 108 -0.81 8.91 12.77
C GLN A 108 -1.25 9.53 14.10
N VAL A 109 -1.47 8.70 15.13
CA VAL A 109 -1.91 9.17 16.46
C VAL A 109 -0.76 9.84 17.23
N SER A 110 0.48 9.36 17.09
CA SER A 110 1.63 9.90 17.81
C SER A 110 2.19 11.19 17.21
N GLY A 111 1.73 11.61 16.03
CA GLY A 111 2.25 12.79 15.33
C GLY A 111 3.70 12.62 14.84
N MET A 112 4.17 11.37 14.68
CA MET A 112 5.54 11.06 14.22
C MET A 112 5.74 11.23 12.70
N LEU A 113 5.00 12.14 12.05
CA LEU A 113 5.10 12.40 10.61
C LEU A 113 5.21 13.90 10.32
#